data_AF-A0A9D5JKM7-F1
#
_entry.id   AF-A0A9D5JKM7-F1
#
_cell.length_a   1.000
_cell.length_b   1.000
_cell.length_c   1.000
_cell.angle_alpha   90.00
_cell.angle_beta   90.00
_cell.angle_gamma   90.00
#
_symmetry.space_group_name_H-M   'P 1'
#
loop_
_entity.id
_entity.type
_entity.pdbx_description
1 polymer ?
#
loop_
_entity_poly.entity_id
_entity_poly.type
_entity_poly.pdbx_seq_one_letter_code
_entity_poly.pdbx_strand_id
1 'polypeptide(L)' 'GIGGWQTGIYGLESPGGWQIIGRTDITIFDATRDEPFYLSAGDRVKFVPATRGSAKG' A
#
# COMPACT_ATOMS: atom_id res chain seq x y z
N GLY A 1 5.71 -1.05 -4.82
CA GLY A 1 6.81 -1.18 -5.81
C GLY A 1 8.13 -0.96 -5.13
N ILE A 2 9.23 -1.23 -5.83
CA ILE A 2 10.60 -0.99 -5.35
C ILE A 2 11.28 0.05 -6.24
N GLY A 3 11.94 1.02 -5.61
CA GLY A 3 12.79 2.02 -6.25
C GLY A 3 14.12 2.15 -5.51
N GLY A 4 15.19 1.58 -6.06
CA GLY A 4 16.48 1.49 -5.36
C GLY A 4 16.34 0.75 -4.03
N TRP A 5 16.71 1.41 -2.93
CA TRP A 5 16.63 0.88 -1.57
C TRP A 5 15.25 1.04 -0.90
N GLN A 6 14.30 1.67 -1.58
CA GLN A 6 12.98 1.99 -1.03
C GLN A 6 11.90 1.06 -1.58
N THR A 7 10.89 0.81 -0.75
CA THR A 7 9.64 0.14 -1.15
C THR A 7 8.45 0.92 -0.62
N GLY A 8 7.27 0.67 -1.18
CA GLY A 8 6.07 1.44 -0.86
C GLY A 8 4.85 0.97 -1.62
N ILE A 9 3.70 1.51 -1.23
CA ILE A 9 2.40 1.18 -1.79
C ILE A 9 1.86 2.45 -2.45
N TYR A 10 1.42 2.35 -3.69
CA TYR A 10 0.68 3.42 -4.35
C TYR A 10 -0.75 3.42 -3.79
N GLY A 11 -1.11 4.48 -3.05
CA GLY A 11 -2.46 4.60 -2.45
C GLY A 11 -3.54 5.03 -3.45
N LEU A 12 -3.13 5.60 -4.58
CA LEU A 12 -3.97 6.01 -5.69
C LEU A 12 -3.32 5.57 -7.01
N GLU A 13 -4.11 5.50 -8.07
CA GLU A 13 -3.57 5.31 -9.42
C GLU A 13 -2.80 6.55 -9.86
N SER A 14 -1.53 6.37 -10.19
CA SER A 14 -0.67 7.44 -10.67
C SER A 14 0.43 6.87 -11.58
N PRO A 15 1.01 7.70 -12.46
CA PRO A 15 2.27 7.35 -13.12
C PRO A 15 3.36 7.05 -12.08
N GLY A 16 4.25 6.11 -12.38
CA GLY A 16 5.34 5.74 -11.49
C GLY A 16 6.42 4.90 -12.17
N GLY A 17 7.68 5.13 -11.80
CA GLY A 17 8.84 4.40 -12.35
C GLY A 17 9.31 3.23 -11.50
N TRP A 18 8.65 2.93 -10.39
CA TRP A 18 9.06 1.85 -9.49
C TRP A 18 8.66 0.48 -10.07
N GLN A 19 9.52 -0.52 -9.86
CA GLN A 19 9.24 -1.88 -10.25
C GLN A 19 8.09 -2.44 -9.40
N ILE A 20 6.99 -2.82 -10.04
CA ILE A 20 5.81 -3.33 -9.35
C ILE A 20 5.97 -4.84 -9.11
N ILE A 21 5.99 -5.24 -7.84
CA ILE A 21 6.26 -6.62 -7.40
C ILE A 21 5.06 -7.29 -6.70
N GLY A 22 3.93 -6.59 -6.59
CA GLY A 22 2.74 -7.07 -5.89
C GLY A 22 1.69 -5.98 -5.70
N ARG A 23 0.54 -6.36 -5.14
CA ARG A 23 -0.57 -5.48 -4.78
C ARG A 23 -1.16 -5.91 -3.43
N THR A 24 -1.87 -5.01 -2.78
CA THR A 24 -2.62 -5.27 -1.54
C THR A 24 -4.10 -4.96 -1.78
N ASP A 25 -4.98 -5.69 -1.11
CA ASP A 25 -6.42 -5.41 -1.10
C ASP A 25 -6.78 -4.35 -0.02
N ILE A 26 -5.81 -3.93 0.81
CA ILE A 26 -6.00 -2.89 1.83
C ILE A 26 -6.04 -1.50 1.16
N THR A 27 -7.10 -0.74 1.43
CA THR A 27 -7.21 0.67 1.03
C THR A 27 -6.25 1.53 1.85
N ILE A 28 -5.12 1.93 1.24
CA ILE A 28 -4.10 2.76 1.91
C ILE A 28 -4.54 4.22 2.06
N PHE A 29 -5.29 4.74 1.10
CA PHE A 29 -5.81 6.10 1.11
C PHE A 29 -7.25 6.14 0.63
N ASP A 30 -8.11 6.85 1.36
CA ASP A 30 -9.51 7.10 1.03
C ASP A 30 -9.92 8.49 1.52
N ALA A 31 -10.07 9.43 0.58
CA ALA A 31 -10.40 10.82 0.89
C ALA A 31 -11.80 11.03 1.50
N THR A 32 -12.65 10.00 1.49
CA THR A 32 -14.02 10.07 2.03
C THR A 32 -14.11 9.71 3.51
N ARG A 33 -13.01 9.22 4.11
CA ARG A 33 -12.95 8.85 5.54
C ARG A 33 -12.53 10.03 6.40
N ASP A 34 -12.98 10.02 7.65
CA ASP A 34 -12.53 10.98 8.68
C ASP A 34 -11.01 10.88 8.91
N GLU A 35 -10.45 9.67 8.80
CA GLU A 35 -9.00 9.42 8.79
C GLU A 35 -8.60 8.84 7.42
N PRO A 36 -8.08 9.68 6.49
CA PRO A 36 -7.89 9.28 5.10
C PRO A 36 -6.75 8.30 4.87
N PHE A 37 -5.80 8.19 5.79
CA PHE A 37 -4.59 7.38 5.63
C PHE A 37 -4.62 6.17 6.57
N TYR A 38 -4.38 4.99 6.03
CA TYR A 38 -4.29 3.76 6.82
C TYR A 38 -3.00 3.65 7.66
N LEU A 39 -1.94 4.37 7.25
CA LEU A 39 -0.62 4.34 7.91
C LEU A 39 -0.24 5.75 8.36
N SER A 40 0.39 5.84 9.54
CA SER A 40 0.98 7.05 10.09
C SER A 40 2.51 7.02 10.05
N ALA A 41 3.12 8.19 10.12
CA ALA A 41 4.58 8.29 10.22
C ALA A 41 5.07 7.63 11.52
N GLY A 42 6.03 6.73 11.40
CA GLY A 42 6.56 5.94 12.52
C GLY A 42 6.04 4.50 12.57
N ASP A 43 4.99 4.17 11.80
CA ASP A 43 4.48 2.80 11.73
C ASP A 43 5.48 1.83 11.11
N ARG A 44 5.45 0.58 11.60
CA ARG A 44 6.23 -0.53 11.05
C ARG A 44 5.33 -1.39 10.19
N VAL A 45 5.72 -1.57 8.93
CA VAL A 45 4.97 -2.35 7.94
C VAL A 45 5.65 -3.69 7.70
N LYS A 46 4.85 -4.78 7.69
CA LYS A 46 5.28 -6.11 7.26
C LYS A 46 4.38 -6.59 6.13
N PHE A 47 4.97 -6.86 4.97
CA PHE A 47 4.24 -7.50 3.87
C PHE A 47 4.10 -8.99 4.14
N VAL A 48 2.87 -9.51 3.99
CA VAL A 48 2.56 -10.93 4.13
C VAL A 48 1.99 -11.41 2.80
N PRO A 49 2.55 -12.46 2.18
CA PRO A 49 1.95 -13.05 0.98
C PRO A 49 0.52 -13.50 1.24
N ALA A 50 -0.40 -13.09 0.39
CA ALA A 50 -1.81 -13.43 0.48
C ALA A 50 -2.36 -13.83 -0.89
N THR A 51 -3.30 -14.76 -0.91
CA THR A 51 -4.11 -15.02 -2.08
C THR A 51 -5.17 -13.93 -2.19
N ARG A 52 -5.46 -13.47 -3.41
CA ARG A 52 -6.46 -12.42 -3.66
C ARG A 52 -7.79 -12.76 -2.96
N GLY A 53 -8.36 -11.81 -2.20
CA GLY A 53 -9.60 -11.99 -1.44
C GLY A 53 -9.45 -12.60 -0.04
N SER A 54 -8.22 -12.82 0.44
CA SER A 54 -7.95 -13.38 1.78
C SER A 54 -7.78 -12.31 2.87
N ALA A 55 -7.53 -11.06 2.48
CA ALA A 55 -7.32 -9.98 3.43
C ALA A 55 -8.68 -9.48 3.95
N LYS A 56 -8.92 -9.66 5.27
CA LYS A 56 -9.99 -8.94 5.95
C LYS A 56 -9.50 -7.52 6.21
N GLY A 57 -10.24 -6.55 5.68
CA GLY A 57 -10.04 -5.12 5.94
C GLY A 57 -10.38 -4.74 7.38
#